data_AF-A0AA39T9P1-F1
#
_entry.id   AF-A0AA39T9P1-F1
#
_cell.length_a   1.000
_cell.length_b   1.000
_cell.length_c   1.000
_cell.angle_alpha   90.00
_cell.angle_beta   90.00
_cell.angle_gamma   90.00
#
_symmetry.space_group_name_H-M   'P 1'
#
loop_
_entity.id
_entity.type
_entity.pdbx_description
1 polymer ?
#
loop_
_entity_poly.entity_id
_entity_poly.type
_entity_poly.pdbx_seq_one_letter_code
_entity_poly.pdbx_strand_id
1 'polypeptide(L)'
;MNRVADALSRRVNLLTIMTVRVPGFDSFRELFDSDPYFSGVIAAARTGENSEFLLVDGFLFRGNQLCPDCSLRLQIIKESHGEGHVGRDRTLQLVKGSYFWPTIRKEVEKYVARCRICQLSKGKATNTGLYMPLPIPTQPWTDLSMDFVLGLPRTQRGVDSIYVIVDRFSKLAHFVPCKKTTDAVKVAQLFFREVYRLHGLPISIVFDRDTRFLSHFWRSLWKMVNTRLDFSSAYHPQTDGQTEVVNRALGDLLRCLDLGKHPVESYRDEIGFIEKSATNALNCLEKWMAPTKSRLPLGFFPAKGEVISEPLGVVLVFGSWNFPITLGLDPVIGAIAAGNTVMLKASELTPECASFLAETIPLYMDSNAVKVIVGGVDIGEQLLQQKWDKIFFTGSPRVGRVVMSAAAQHLTPVTLELGGKCPAIVDTLSSPSDIKTTVKRMIGGKWGTCSGQACVGVDYILVEEKFAPTMIDLLKKTIKKLYGDSPIDSKYLCRIINKNHFERLHKLLEDPLVAASIIHGGSLDREKLIIEPTILLNPPLDAEIMTEEIFGPLLPIITLNHIQESIEFINSRPKPLTIYAFTKMKNS
;
A
#
# COMPACT_ATOMS: atom_id res chain seq x y z
N MET A 1 1.09 -31.27 3.27
CA MET A 1 -0.30 -30.86 2.99
C MET A 1 -0.49 -29.46 3.52
N ASN A 2 -0.73 -28.49 2.63
CA ASN A 2 -0.70 -27.07 2.90
C ASN A 2 -2.04 -26.64 3.55
N ARG A 3 -2.13 -26.60 4.88
CA ARG A 3 -3.39 -26.35 5.62
C ARG A 3 -3.92 -24.91 5.49
N VAL A 4 -3.12 -23.98 4.97
CA VAL A 4 -3.55 -22.61 4.66
C VAL A 4 -4.53 -22.59 3.48
N ALA A 5 -4.39 -23.52 2.53
CA ALA A 5 -5.34 -23.68 1.44
C ALA A 5 -6.70 -24.23 1.89
N ASP A 6 -6.80 -24.81 3.09
CA ASP A 6 -8.01 -25.47 3.57
C ASP A 6 -9.03 -24.50 4.22
N ALA A 7 -8.59 -23.29 4.58
CA ALA A 7 -9.52 -22.21 4.93
C ALA A 7 -10.14 -21.59 3.66
N LEU A 8 -9.38 -21.50 2.56
CA LEU A 8 -9.84 -21.05 1.25
C LEU A 8 -10.61 -22.13 0.47
N SER A 9 -10.52 -23.40 0.87
CA SER A 9 -11.18 -24.54 0.22
C SER A 9 -12.65 -24.72 0.63
N ARG A 10 -13.10 -24.02 1.68
CA ARG A 10 -14.49 -24.06 2.13
C ARG A 10 -15.37 -23.30 1.15
N ARG A 11 -15.73 -23.98 0.06
CA ARG A 11 -16.77 -23.55 -0.88
C ARG A 11 -18.09 -23.45 -0.12
N VAL A 12 -18.45 -22.26 0.29
CA VAL A 12 -19.86 -21.95 0.47
C VAL A 12 -20.43 -21.87 -0.93
N ASN A 13 -21.13 -22.91 -1.38
CA ASN A 13 -21.99 -22.82 -2.56
C ASN A 13 -23.15 -21.88 -2.22
N LEU A 14 -22.90 -20.57 -2.21
CA LEU A 14 -23.94 -19.56 -2.23
C LEU A 14 -24.21 -19.25 -3.70
N LEU A 15 -25.26 -19.89 -4.25
CA LEU A 15 -25.85 -19.50 -5.52
C LEU A 15 -26.55 -18.15 -5.32
N THR A 16 -25.78 -17.07 -5.32
CA THR A 16 -26.34 -15.72 -5.45
C THR A 16 -26.68 -15.50 -6.92
N ILE A 17 -27.95 -15.69 -7.27
CA ILE A 17 -28.44 -15.32 -8.60
C ILE A 17 -28.62 -13.79 -8.59
N MET A 18 -27.61 -13.06 -9.06
CA MET A 18 -27.77 -11.64 -9.37
C MET A 18 -28.66 -11.52 -10.61
N THR A 19 -29.88 -11.04 -10.42
CA THR A 19 -30.79 -10.71 -11.53
C THR A 19 -30.61 -9.25 -11.89
N VAL A 20 -29.85 -8.98 -12.95
CA VAL A 20 -29.78 -7.65 -13.58
C VAL A 20 -30.87 -7.60 -14.65
N ARG A 21 -31.88 -6.75 -14.47
CA ARG A 21 -32.83 -6.43 -15.56
C ARG A 21 -32.21 -5.36 -16.45
N VAL A 22 -31.71 -5.77 -17.61
CA VAL A 22 -31.24 -4.84 -18.64
C VAL A 22 -32.43 -4.49 -19.55
N PRO A 23 -32.90 -3.23 -19.59
CA PRO A 23 -34.01 -2.83 -20.47
C PRO A 23 -33.68 -3.14 -21.95
N GLY A 24 -34.58 -3.82 -22.66
CA GLY A 24 -34.36 -4.25 -24.05
C GLY A 24 -33.56 -5.54 -24.22
N PHE A 25 -33.14 -6.19 -23.13
CA PHE A 25 -32.45 -7.49 -23.21
C PHE A 25 -33.41 -8.66 -23.51
N ASP A 26 -34.70 -8.53 -23.14
CA ASP A 26 -35.71 -9.55 -23.44
C ASP A 26 -36.08 -9.62 -24.93
N SER A 27 -35.99 -8.51 -25.69
CA SER A 27 -36.24 -8.49 -27.15
C SER A 27 -35.21 -9.28 -27.95
N PHE A 28 -34.11 -9.71 -27.32
CA PHE A 28 -33.08 -10.53 -27.91
C PHE A 28 -33.58 -11.93 -28.32
N ARG A 29 -34.56 -12.46 -27.59
CA ARG A 29 -35.16 -13.77 -27.85
C ARG A 29 -35.82 -13.85 -29.23
N GLU A 30 -36.34 -12.73 -29.71
CA GLU A 30 -37.09 -12.62 -30.97
C GLU A 30 -36.18 -12.37 -32.19
N LEU A 31 -34.95 -11.88 -31.97
CA LEU A 31 -34.02 -11.51 -33.06
C LEU A 31 -33.35 -12.72 -33.70
N PHE A 32 -33.16 -13.81 -32.95
CA PHE A 32 -32.51 -15.02 -33.45
C PHE A 32 -33.23 -15.70 -34.62
N ASP A 33 -34.56 -15.64 -34.64
CA ASP A 33 -35.36 -16.25 -35.71
C ASP A 33 -35.13 -15.51 -37.06
N SER A 34 -34.61 -14.28 -37.03
CA SER A 34 -34.26 -13.47 -38.20
C SER A 34 -32.76 -13.45 -38.56
N ASP A 35 -31.89 -14.02 -37.73
CA ASP A 35 -30.44 -14.04 -37.98
C ASP A 35 -30.08 -15.11 -39.06
N PRO A 36 -29.30 -14.74 -40.11
CA PRO A 36 -28.96 -15.67 -41.21
C PRO A 36 -28.18 -16.93 -40.81
N TYR A 37 -27.52 -16.92 -39.65
CA TYR A 37 -26.71 -18.03 -39.14
C TYR A 37 -27.39 -18.74 -37.96
N PHE A 38 -27.93 -17.99 -37.00
CA PHE A 38 -28.49 -18.53 -35.77
C PHE A 38 -29.93 -19.04 -35.92
N SER A 39 -30.70 -18.61 -36.93
CA SER A 39 -32.08 -19.10 -37.16
C SER A 39 -32.13 -20.63 -37.35
N GLY A 40 -31.22 -21.20 -38.16
CA GLY A 40 -31.10 -22.64 -38.34
C GLY A 40 -30.57 -23.37 -37.10
N VAL A 41 -29.68 -22.72 -36.33
CA VAL A 41 -29.10 -23.27 -35.10
C VAL A 41 -30.13 -23.31 -33.97
N ILE A 42 -30.98 -22.29 -33.85
CA ILE A 42 -32.09 -22.25 -32.88
C ILE A 42 -33.14 -23.30 -33.22
N ALA A 43 -33.50 -23.49 -34.49
CA ALA A 43 -34.43 -24.53 -34.89
C ALA A 43 -33.95 -25.93 -34.47
N ALA A 44 -32.65 -26.22 -34.68
CA ALA A 44 -32.03 -27.48 -34.28
C ALA A 44 -31.82 -27.62 -32.76
N ALA A 45 -31.57 -26.51 -32.05
CA ALA A 45 -31.46 -26.50 -30.59
C ALA A 45 -32.83 -26.70 -29.91
N ARG A 46 -33.92 -26.21 -30.51
CA ARG A 46 -35.30 -26.41 -30.03
C ARG A 46 -35.76 -27.88 -30.19
N THR A 47 -35.29 -28.59 -31.20
CA THR A 47 -35.59 -30.02 -31.43
C THR A 47 -34.66 -30.97 -30.68
N GLY A 48 -33.59 -30.46 -30.04
CA GLY A 48 -32.62 -31.25 -29.28
C GLY A 48 -31.60 -32.02 -30.12
N GLU A 49 -31.50 -31.73 -31.42
CA GLU A 49 -30.61 -32.45 -32.36
C GLU A 49 -29.16 -31.92 -32.36
N ASN A 50 -28.91 -30.75 -31.76
CA ASN A 50 -27.59 -30.13 -31.75
C ASN A 50 -26.95 -30.17 -30.35
N SER A 51 -25.89 -30.97 -30.18
CA SER A 51 -25.17 -31.11 -28.90
C SER A 51 -24.22 -29.96 -28.57
N GLU A 52 -23.96 -29.06 -29.53
CA GLU A 52 -22.98 -27.98 -29.38
C GLU A 52 -23.59 -26.66 -28.85
N PHE A 53 -24.89 -26.44 -29.07
CA PHE A 53 -25.59 -25.21 -28.71
C PHE A 53 -26.74 -25.48 -27.76
N LEU A 54 -26.86 -24.64 -26.73
CA LEU A 54 -27.80 -24.84 -25.64
C LEU A 54 -28.70 -23.61 -25.51
N LEU A 55 -30.01 -23.83 -25.44
CA LEU A 55 -30.99 -22.77 -25.25
C LEU A 55 -31.35 -22.69 -23.76
N VAL A 56 -31.04 -21.56 -23.12
CA VAL A 56 -31.33 -21.33 -21.70
C VAL A 56 -32.14 -20.04 -21.58
N ASP A 57 -33.36 -20.13 -21.05
CA ASP A 57 -34.28 -18.99 -20.87
C ASP A 57 -34.46 -18.12 -22.14
N GLY A 58 -34.49 -18.75 -23.32
CA GLY A 58 -34.64 -18.09 -24.62
C GLY A 58 -33.36 -17.48 -25.20
N PHE A 59 -32.21 -17.65 -24.55
CA PHE A 59 -30.90 -17.20 -25.02
C PHE A 59 -30.07 -18.37 -25.54
N LEU A 60 -29.36 -18.15 -26.65
CA LEU A 60 -28.51 -19.17 -27.28
C LEU A 60 -27.09 -19.13 -26.72
N PHE A 61 -26.60 -20.27 -26.26
CA PHE A 61 -25.25 -20.47 -25.77
C PHE A 61 -24.48 -21.51 -26.58
N ARG A 62 -23.16 -21.33 -26.71
CA ARG A 62 -22.22 -22.36 -27.15
C ARG A 62 -21.25 -22.64 -26.00
N GLY A 63 -21.42 -23.75 -25.29
CA GLY A 63 -20.76 -23.95 -23.99
C GLY A 63 -21.16 -22.84 -23.00
N ASN A 64 -20.19 -22.07 -22.48
CA ASN A 64 -20.42 -20.94 -21.57
C ASN A 64 -20.49 -19.57 -22.27
N GLN A 65 -20.53 -19.53 -23.61
CA GLN A 65 -20.49 -18.29 -24.38
C GLN A 65 -21.89 -17.89 -24.87
N LEU A 66 -22.30 -16.65 -24.62
CA LEU A 66 -23.55 -16.09 -25.13
C LEU A 66 -23.40 -15.76 -26.63
N CYS A 67 -24.42 -16.04 -27.44
CA CYS A 67 -24.40 -15.78 -28.87
C CYS A 67 -25.20 -14.52 -29.24
N PRO A 68 -24.59 -13.32 -29.36
CA PRO A 68 -25.28 -12.08 -29.71
C PRO A 68 -25.58 -11.93 -31.20
N ASP A 69 -26.72 -11.32 -31.51
CA ASP A 69 -27.05 -10.78 -32.83
C ASP A 69 -27.12 -9.24 -32.84
N CYS A 70 -26.81 -8.66 -34.01
CA CYS A 70 -26.91 -7.26 -34.44
C CYS A 70 -26.01 -6.24 -33.71
N SER A 71 -26.47 -4.98 -33.59
CA SER A 71 -25.74 -3.79 -33.14
C SER A 71 -25.01 -3.95 -31.80
N LEU A 72 -25.45 -4.90 -30.97
CA LEU A 72 -24.80 -5.31 -29.73
C LEU A 72 -23.40 -5.89 -29.94
N ARG A 73 -23.13 -6.59 -31.05
CA ARG A 73 -21.78 -7.10 -31.36
C ARG A 73 -20.76 -5.95 -31.36
N LEU A 74 -21.13 -4.81 -31.96
CA LEU A 74 -20.30 -3.61 -32.00
C LEU A 74 -20.14 -2.97 -30.61
N GLN A 75 -21.21 -2.95 -29.82
CA GLN A 75 -21.18 -2.39 -28.47
C GLN A 75 -20.33 -3.23 -27.51
N ILE A 76 -20.46 -4.57 -27.56
CA ILE A 76 -19.64 -5.53 -26.82
C ILE A 76 -18.16 -5.34 -27.16
N ILE A 77 -17.83 -5.24 -28.46
CA ILE A 77 -16.45 -4.97 -28.89
C ILE A 77 -15.98 -3.60 -28.36
N LYS A 78 -16.82 -2.56 -28.42
CA LYS A 78 -16.48 -1.21 -27.96
C LYS A 78 -16.21 -1.15 -26.46
N GLU A 79 -17.06 -1.75 -25.65
CA GLU A 79 -16.91 -1.80 -24.19
C GLU A 79 -15.67 -2.63 -23.80
N SER A 80 -15.55 -3.84 -24.33
CA SER A 80 -14.39 -4.73 -24.07
C SER A 80 -13.06 -4.13 -24.54
N HIS A 81 -13.08 -3.28 -25.57
CA HIS A 81 -11.90 -2.56 -26.06
C HIS A 81 -11.62 -1.26 -25.29
N GLY A 82 -12.67 -0.58 -24.84
CA GLY A 82 -12.63 0.74 -24.20
C GLY A 82 -12.02 0.73 -22.80
N GLU A 83 -11.98 -0.43 -22.13
CA GLU A 83 -11.36 -0.60 -20.81
C GLU A 83 -9.84 -0.36 -20.80
N GLY A 84 -9.18 -0.23 -21.97
CA GLY A 84 -7.75 0.09 -21.99
C GLY A 84 -7.06 0.05 -23.36
N HIS A 85 -7.80 0.02 -24.47
CA HIS A 85 -7.23 0.00 -25.83
C HIS A 85 -6.22 -1.15 -26.05
N VAL A 86 -6.53 -2.32 -25.51
CA VAL A 86 -5.64 -3.49 -25.37
C VAL A 86 -5.18 -4.16 -26.69
N GLY A 87 -5.52 -3.58 -27.85
CA GLY A 87 -5.14 -4.09 -29.17
C GLY A 87 -5.95 -5.29 -29.65
N ARG A 88 -5.73 -5.71 -30.90
CA ARG A 88 -6.56 -6.70 -31.62
C ARG A 88 -6.66 -8.03 -30.89
N ASP A 89 -5.52 -8.63 -30.59
CA ASP A 89 -5.47 -10.02 -30.13
C ASP A 89 -6.02 -10.16 -28.71
N ARG A 90 -5.76 -9.18 -27.84
CA ARG A 90 -6.32 -9.14 -26.49
C ARG A 90 -7.81 -8.81 -26.49
N THR A 91 -8.25 -7.86 -27.32
CA THR A 91 -9.69 -7.57 -27.50
C THR A 91 -10.43 -8.84 -27.97
N LEU A 92 -9.84 -9.59 -28.91
CA LEU A 92 -10.42 -10.84 -29.38
C LEU A 92 -10.49 -11.90 -28.29
N GLN A 93 -9.49 -12.00 -27.42
CA GLN A 93 -9.50 -12.91 -26.26
C GLN A 93 -10.59 -12.54 -25.25
N LEU A 94 -10.75 -11.26 -24.92
CA LEU A 94 -11.76 -10.79 -23.97
C LEU A 94 -13.17 -11.09 -24.49
N VAL A 95 -13.46 -10.75 -25.76
CA VAL A 95 -14.79 -11.00 -26.34
C VAL A 95 -15.06 -12.51 -26.49
N LYS A 96 -14.07 -13.29 -26.92
CA LYS A 96 -14.20 -14.76 -26.97
C LYS A 96 -14.28 -15.41 -25.59
N GLY A 97 -13.96 -14.72 -24.50
CA GLY A 97 -14.12 -15.27 -23.16
C GLY A 97 -15.58 -15.53 -22.81
N SER A 98 -16.47 -14.65 -23.28
CA SER A 98 -17.88 -14.63 -22.86
C SER A 98 -18.88 -14.70 -24.02
N TYR A 99 -18.44 -14.50 -25.27
CA TYR A 99 -19.35 -14.40 -26.41
C TYR A 99 -18.88 -15.19 -27.65
N PHE A 100 -19.84 -15.60 -28.48
CA PHE A 100 -19.58 -16.31 -29.73
C PHE A 100 -20.43 -15.78 -30.91
N TRP A 101 -19.78 -15.49 -32.04
CA TRP A 101 -20.43 -15.39 -33.35
C TRP A 101 -19.41 -15.68 -34.47
N PRO A 102 -19.85 -16.14 -35.67
CA PRO A 102 -18.92 -16.64 -36.71
C PRO A 102 -17.89 -15.62 -37.19
N THR A 103 -18.27 -14.34 -37.26
CA THR A 103 -17.45 -13.25 -37.81
C THR A 103 -16.70 -12.44 -36.75
N ILE A 104 -16.73 -12.87 -35.48
CA ILE A 104 -16.15 -12.17 -34.32
C ILE A 104 -14.72 -11.68 -34.56
N ARG A 105 -13.86 -12.52 -35.16
CA ARG A 105 -12.48 -12.16 -35.46
C ARG A 105 -12.37 -11.00 -36.45
N LYS A 106 -13.12 -11.08 -37.55
CA LYS A 106 -13.11 -10.06 -38.62
C LYS A 106 -13.67 -8.73 -38.10
N GLU A 107 -14.68 -8.78 -37.24
CA GLU A 107 -15.31 -7.57 -36.68
C GLU A 107 -14.42 -6.87 -35.65
N VAL A 108 -13.79 -7.62 -34.75
CA VAL A 108 -12.77 -7.08 -33.81
C VAL A 108 -11.60 -6.48 -34.58
N GLU A 109 -11.09 -7.18 -35.59
CA GLU A 109 -10.02 -6.68 -36.47
C GLU A 109 -10.40 -5.35 -37.13
N LYS A 110 -11.60 -5.28 -37.73
CA LYS A 110 -12.12 -4.08 -38.38
C LYS A 110 -12.33 -2.92 -37.41
N TYR A 111 -12.80 -3.21 -36.18
CA TYR A 111 -12.99 -2.20 -35.15
C TYR A 111 -11.67 -1.61 -34.66
N VAL A 112 -10.72 -2.46 -34.27
CA VAL A 112 -9.41 -2.02 -33.76
C VAL A 112 -8.57 -1.32 -34.85
N ALA A 113 -8.70 -1.73 -36.12
CA ALA A 113 -8.08 -1.03 -37.25
C ALA A 113 -8.58 0.42 -37.41
N ARG A 114 -9.83 0.70 -37.00
CA ARG A 114 -10.44 2.04 -37.04
C ARG A 114 -10.30 2.82 -35.73
N CYS A 115 -9.78 2.21 -34.67
CA CYS A 115 -9.58 2.86 -33.38
C CYS A 115 -8.41 3.85 -33.46
N ARG A 116 -8.70 5.16 -33.47
CA ARG A 116 -7.70 6.23 -33.53
C ARG A 116 -6.61 6.09 -32.45
N ILE A 117 -6.98 5.75 -31.21
CA ILE A 117 -6.03 5.61 -30.09
C ILE A 117 -5.07 4.44 -30.35
N CYS A 118 -5.55 3.28 -30.80
CA CYS A 118 -4.70 2.15 -31.14
C CYS A 118 -3.82 2.39 -32.38
N GLN A 119 -4.27 3.22 -33.33
CA GLN A 119 -3.47 3.58 -34.50
C GLN A 119 -2.37 4.59 -34.16
N LEU A 120 -2.62 5.49 -33.20
CA LEU A 120 -1.63 6.46 -32.73
C LEU A 120 -0.61 5.87 -31.73
N SER A 121 -1.01 4.88 -30.93
CA SER A 121 -0.16 4.30 -29.87
C SER A 121 0.77 3.16 -30.32
N LYS A 122 0.77 2.72 -31.58
CA LYS A 122 1.60 1.60 -32.02
C LYS A 122 2.98 2.04 -32.52
N GLY A 123 4.01 1.82 -31.71
CA GLY A 123 5.35 1.50 -32.23
C GLY A 123 5.30 0.19 -33.03
N LYS A 124 6.13 0.06 -34.07
CA LYS A 124 6.25 -1.19 -34.84
C LYS A 124 6.69 -2.33 -33.91
N ALA A 125 5.77 -3.25 -33.60
CA ALA A 125 6.11 -4.48 -32.91
C ALA A 125 6.92 -5.37 -33.86
N THR A 126 8.17 -5.65 -33.51
CA THR A 126 8.91 -6.80 -34.04
C THR A 126 8.23 -8.07 -33.54
N ASN A 127 8.08 -9.07 -34.41
CA ASN A 127 7.54 -10.39 -34.05
C ASN A 127 8.29 -10.94 -32.83
N THR A 128 7.68 -10.89 -31.65
CA THR A 128 8.16 -11.60 -30.47
C THR A 128 7.71 -13.06 -30.57
N GLY A 129 8.68 -13.97 -30.57
CA GLY A 129 8.44 -15.41 -30.60
C GLY A 129 7.65 -15.90 -29.38
N LEU A 130 7.19 -17.15 -29.44
CA LEU A 130 6.44 -17.81 -28.38
C LEU A 130 7.24 -17.86 -27.06
N TYR A 131 6.57 -17.52 -25.96
CA TYR A 131 7.05 -17.55 -24.58
C TYR A 131 7.55 -18.97 -24.22
N MET A 132 8.82 -19.11 -23.86
CA MET A 132 9.31 -20.30 -23.14
C MET A 132 9.62 -19.90 -21.69
N PRO A 133 8.64 -19.98 -20.77
CA PRO A 133 8.90 -19.69 -19.37
C PRO A 133 9.93 -20.67 -18.81
N LEU A 134 10.88 -20.16 -18.02
CA LEU A 134 11.78 -21.01 -17.26
C LEU A 134 10.98 -21.90 -16.30
N PRO A 135 11.46 -23.12 -16.00
CA PRO A 135 10.78 -24.01 -15.07
C PRO A 135 10.55 -23.33 -13.72
N ILE A 136 9.37 -23.57 -13.14
CA ILE A 136 8.95 -23.02 -11.85
C ILE A 136 9.77 -23.75 -10.76
N PRO A 137 10.51 -23.02 -9.91
CA PRO A 137 11.25 -23.63 -8.81
C PRO A 137 10.32 -24.36 -7.83
N THR A 138 10.85 -25.34 -7.11
CA THR A 138 10.07 -26.13 -6.13
C THR A 138 10.40 -25.81 -4.68
N GLN A 139 11.50 -25.10 -4.43
CA GLN A 139 11.98 -24.75 -3.09
C GLN A 139 12.54 -23.32 -3.07
N PRO A 140 12.46 -22.62 -1.92
CA PRO A 140 13.14 -21.34 -1.75
C PRO A 140 14.65 -21.46 -1.96
N TRP A 141 15.25 -20.46 -2.60
CA TRP A 141 16.70 -20.27 -2.76
C TRP A 141 17.45 -21.30 -3.59
N THR A 142 16.75 -22.22 -4.27
CA THR A 142 17.38 -23.17 -5.18
C THR A 142 17.67 -22.59 -6.55
N ASP A 143 16.83 -21.67 -7.01
CA ASP A 143 16.89 -21.09 -8.35
C ASP A 143 16.85 -19.57 -8.23
N LEU A 144 17.96 -18.92 -8.53
CA LEU A 144 18.11 -17.47 -8.35
C LEU A 144 18.09 -16.75 -9.69
N SER A 145 17.70 -15.49 -9.65
CA SER A 145 17.95 -14.54 -10.73
C SER A 145 18.78 -13.36 -10.21
N MET A 146 19.67 -12.82 -11.04
CA MET A 146 20.66 -11.83 -10.64
C MET A 146 20.80 -10.73 -11.70
N ASP A 147 20.81 -9.47 -11.25
CA ASP A 147 20.99 -8.31 -12.13
C ASP A 147 21.63 -7.12 -11.40
N PHE A 148 21.94 -6.05 -12.13
CA PHE A 148 22.43 -4.79 -11.59
C PHE A 148 21.53 -3.61 -11.97
N VAL A 149 21.12 -2.84 -10.97
CA VAL A 149 20.60 -1.49 -11.18
C VAL A 149 21.78 -0.52 -11.24
N LEU A 150 22.04 0.03 -12.42
CA LEU A 150 23.13 0.96 -12.70
C LEU A 150 22.62 2.40 -12.88
N GLY A 151 23.53 3.38 -12.79
CA GLY A 151 23.22 4.78 -13.08
C GLY A 151 22.55 5.54 -11.94
N LEU A 152 22.65 5.02 -10.70
CA LEU A 152 22.14 5.71 -9.52
C LEU A 152 23.07 6.87 -9.11
N PRO A 153 22.54 7.91 -8.44
CA PRO A 153 23.36 8.97 -7.87
C PRO A 153 24.42 8.41 -6.92
N ARG A 154 25.64 8.95 -7.02
CA ARG A 154 26.76 8.49 -6.20
C ARG A 154 26.57 8.89 -4.74
N THR A 155 26.55 7.90 -3.86
CA THR A 155 26.45 8.12 -2.41
C THR A 155 27.76 8.67 -1.81
N GLN A 156 27.72 9.18 -0.58
CA GLN A 156 28.92 9.64 0.15
C GLN A 156 29.96 8.53 0.36
N ARG A 157 29.54 7.26 0.41
CA ARG A 157 30.44 6.08 0.50
C ARG A 157 30.97 5.64 -0.87
N GLY A 158 30.64 6.39 -1.93
CA GLY A 158 31.11 6.17 -3.29
C GLY A 158 30.46 4.98 -4.01
N VAL A 159 29.31 4.51 -3.53
CA VAL A 159 28.45 3.48 -4.15
C VAL A 159 27.49 4.17 -5.13
N ASP A 160 27.31 3.60 -6.32
CA ASP A 160 26.52 4.14 -7.44
C ASP A 160 25.72 3.06 -8.21
N SER A 161 25.59 1.86 -7.65
CA SER A 161 24.86 0.74 -8.24
C SER A 161 24.32 -0.20 -7.16
N ILE A 162 23.32 -1.01 -7.51
CA ILE A 162 22.78 -2.04 -6.63
C ILE A 162 22.86 -3.38 -7.35
N TYR A 163 23.44 -4.37 -6.69
CA TYR A 163 23.42 -5.76 -7.11
C TYR A 163 22.18 -6.43 -6.56
N VAL A 164 21.30 -6.89 -7.45
CA VAL A 164 19.99 -7.45 -7.13
C VAL A 164 20.05 -8.95 -7.30
N ILE A 165 19.66 -9.69 -6.26
CA ILE A 165 19.56 -11.15 -6.28
C ILE A 165 18.16 -11.52 -5.83
N VAL A 166 17.40 -12.23 -6.66
CA VAL A 166 16.01 -12.59 -6.41
C VAL A 166 15.88 -14.11 -6.34
N ASP A 167 15.23 -14.61 -5.29
CA ASP A 167 14.78 -15.99 -5.25
C ASP A 167 13.57 -16.19 -6.17
N ARG A 168 13.70 -17.04 -7.18
CA ARG A 168 12.64 -17.26 -8.17
C ARG A 168 11.44 -18.00 -7.58
N PHE A 169 11.58 -18.65 -6.42
CA PHE A 169 10.45 -19.27 -5.71
C PHE A 169 9.68 -18.25 -4.87
N SER A 170 10.29 -17.73 -3.80
CA SER A 170 9.63 -16.86 -2.81
C SER A 170 9.49 -15.41 -3.23
N LYS A 171 10.20 -14.99 -4.29
CA LYS A 171 10.35 -13.59 -4.73
C LYS A 171 11.08 -12.69 -3.75
N LEU A 172 11.67 -13.24 -2.70
CA LEU A 172 12.52 -12.49 -1.78
C LEU A 172 13.77 -12.01 -2.53
N ALA A 173 14.11 -10.74 -2.36
CA ALA A 173 15.25 -10.12 -3.02
C ALA A 173 16.29 -9.59 -2.03
N HIS A 174 17.57 -9.75 -2.36
CA HIS A 174 18.69 -9.04 -1.74
C HIS A 174 19.10 -7.87 -2.61
N PHE A 175 19.19 -6.69 -2.00
CA PHE A 175 19.69 -5.47 -2.62
C PHE A 175 21.05 -5.12 -2.01
N VAL A 176 22.13 -5.46 -2.72
CA VAL A 176 23.49 -5.29 -2.21
C VAL A 176 24.12 -4.04 -2.84
N PRO A 177 24.43 -2.99 -2.06
CA PRO A 177 25.05 -1.77 -2.60
C PRO A 177 26.44 -2.08 -3.16
N CYS A 178 26.69 -1.70 -4.42
CA CYS A 178 27.97 -1.91 -5.09
C CYS A 178 28.38 -0.71 -5.98
N LYS A 179 29.59 -0.75 -6.51
CA LYS A 179 30.04 0.23 -7.51
C LYS A 179 29.76 -0.28 -8.91
N LYS A 180 29.52 0.60 -9.87
CA LYS A 180 29.48 0.27 -11.30
C LYS A 180 30.78 -0.41 -11.76
N THR A 181 31.90 -0.04 -11.14
CA THR A 181 33.25 -0.58 -11.40
C THR A 181 33.59 -1.85 -10.60
N THR A 182 32.64 -2.44 -9.87
CA THR A 182 32.89 -3.68 -9.12
C THR A 182 33.21 -4.83 -10.09
N ASP A 183 34.38 -5.45 -9.93
CA ASP A 183 34.83 -6.61 -10.71
C ASP A 183 34.14 -7.92 -10.29
N ALA A 184 34.28 -8.97 -11.12
CA ALA A 184 33.65 -10.26 -10.89
C ALA A 184 34.05 -10.95 -9.57
N VAL A 185 35.28 -10.73 -9.09
CA VAL A 185 35.76 -11.29 -7.82
C VAL A 185 35.02 -10.65 -6.65
N LYS A 186 34.89 -9.33 -6.65
CA LYS A 186 34.13 -8.60 -5.63
C LYS A 186 32.65 -8.93 -5.69
N VAL A 187 32.06 -9.10 -6.88
CA VAL A 187 30.67 -9.57 -7.01
C VAL A 187 30.49 -10.95 -6.36
N ALA A 188 31.47 -11.86 -6.52
CA ALA A 188 31.41 -13.18 -5.90
C ALA A 188 31.49 -13.07 -4.39
N GLN A 189 32.43 -12.26 -3.88
CA GLN A 189 32.55 -11.99 -2.45
C GLN A 189 31.25 -11.43 -1.86
N LEU A 190 30.60 -10.49 -2.56
CA LEU A 190 29.30 -9.95 -2.14
C LEU A 190 28.23 -11.03 -2.12
N PHE A 191 28.14 -11.87 -3.15
CA PHE A 191 27.21 -13.00 -3.18
C PHE A 191 27.44 -13.95 -2.00
N PHE A 192 28.68 -14.36 -1.76
CA PHE A 192 28.99 -15.30 -0.67
C PHE A 192 28.70 -14.70 0.71
N ARG A 193 28.97 -13.41 0.89
CA ARG A 193 28.75 -12.70 2.14
C ARG A 193 27.28 -12.47 2.45
N GLU A 194 26.51 -12.02 1.45
CA GLU A 194 25.14 -11.55 1.66
C GLU A 194 24.10 -12.64 1.39
N VAL A 195 24.33 -13.53 0.42
CA VAL A 195 23.34 -14.53 0.00
C VAL A 195 23.70 -15.92 0.51
N TYR A 196 24.85 -16.46 0.12
CA TYR A 196 25.25 -17.83 0.48
C TYR A 196 25.26 -18.07 1.99
N ARG A 197 25.79 -17.11 2.76
CA ARG A 197 25.83 -17.19 4.24
C ARG A 197 24.45 -17.43 4.85
N LEU A 198 23.40 -16.87 4.24
CA LEU A 198 22.04 -16.94 4.76
C LEU A 198 21.25 -18.12 4.18
N HIS A 199 21.47 -18.44 2.91
CA HIS A 199 20.57 -19.30 2.12
C HIS A 199 21.22 -20.54 1.50
N GLY A 200 22.55 -20.65 1.56
CA GLY A 200 23.30 -21.76 0.96
C GLY A 200 23.57 -21.60 -0.55
N LEU A 201 24.06 -22.67 -1.17
CA LEU A 201 24.40 -22.68 -2.60
C LEU A 201 23.15 -22.95 -3.44
N PRO A 202 22.91 -22.15 -4.49
CA PRO A 202 21.81 -22.41 -5.43
C PRO A 202 22.14 -23.55 -6.39
N ILE A 203 21.10 -24.21 -6.88
CA ILE A 203 21.17 -25.22 -7.93
C ILE A 203 21.32 -24.54 -9.29
N SER A 204 20.59 -23.43 -9.51
CA SER A 204 20.68 -22.65 -10.75
C SER A 204 20.69 -21.15 -10.51
N ILE A 205 21.37 -20.44 -11.40
CA ILE A 205 21.40 -18.97 -11.42
C ILE A 205 21.12 -18.51 -12.84
N VAL A 206 20.14 -17.63 -12.98
CA VAL A 206 19.77 -16.93 -14.20
C VAL A 206 20.30 -15.50 -14.12
N PHE A 207 20.91 -14.99 -15.18
CA PHE A 207 21.39 -13.61 -15.21
C PHE A 207 21.50 -13.05 -16.63
N ASP A 208 21.47 -11.73 -16.71
CA ASP A 208 21.69 -10.99 -17.95
C ASP A 208 23.17 -11.01 -18.39
N ARG A 209 23.43 -10.80 -19.70
CA ARG A 209 24.77 -10.86 -20.32
C ARG A 209 25.71 -9.71 -19.90
N ASP A 210 25.67 -9.30 -18.64
CA ASP A 210 26.64 -8.40 -18.06
C ASP A 210 28.05 -9.04 -18.10
N THR A 211 29.04 -8.23 -18.49
CA THR A 211 30.43 -8.68 -18.69
C THR A 211 31.05 -9.25 -17.41
N ARG A 212 30.54 -8.85 -16.23
CA ARG A 212 30.97 -9.36 -14.92
C ARG A 212 30.59 -10.82 -14.72
N PHE A 213 29.37 -11.20 -15.08
CA PHE A 213 28.88 -12.58 -14.97
C PHE A 213 29.34 -13.49 -16.12
N LEU A 214 29.78 -12.90 -17.24
CA LEU A 214 30.39 -13.63 -18.36
C LEU A 214 31.89 -13.91 -18.18
N SER A 215 32.52 -13.39 -17.13
CA SER A 215 33.96 -13.57 -16.87
C SER A 215 34.34 -15.05 -16.72
N HIS A 216 35.55 -15.39 -17.18
CA HIS A 216 36.10 -16.76 -17.05
C HIS A 216 36.12 -17.23 -15.59
N PHE A 217 36.41 -16.30 -14.67
CA PHE A 217 36.36 -16.52 -13.23
C PHE A 217 34.98 -16.99 -12.77
N TRP A 218 33.91 -16.26 -13.14
CA TRP A 218 32.55 -16.57 -12.69
C TRP A 218 32.09 -17.96 -13.16
N ARG A 219 32.35 -18.27 -14.44
CA ARG A 219 32.02 -19.59 -15.01
C ARG A 219 32.79 -20.72 -14.33
N SER A 220 34.07 -20.50 -14.03
CA SER A 220 34.90 -21.51 -13.37
C SER A 220 34.43 -21.76 -11.94
N LEU A 221 34.14 -20.69 -11.20
CA LEU A 221 33.65 -20.73 -9.82
C LEU A 221 32.38 -21.58 -9.69
N TRP A 222 31.35 -21.28 -10.49
CA TRP A 222 30.07 -21.98 -10.40
C TRP A 222 30.10 -23.41 -10.94
N LYS A 223 30.98 -23.68 -11.91
CA LYS A 223 31.27 -25.06 -12.34
C LYS A 223 31.89 -25.89 -11.22
N MET A 224 32.76 -25.31 -10.39
CA MET A 224 33.39 -26.04 -9.27
C MET A 224 32.40 -26.41 -8.17
N VAL A 225 31.36 -25.60 -7.95
CA VAL A 225 30.33 -25.84 -6.92
C VAL A 225 29.05 -26.49 -7.48
N ASN A 226 29.09 -26.95 -8.74
CA ASN A 226 28.01 -27.66 -9.43
C ASN A 226 26.69 -26.87 -9.54
N THR A 227 26.76 -25.54 -9.66
CA THR A 227 25.60 -24.68 -9.94
C THR A 227 25.47 -24.44 -11.44
N ARG A 228 24.27 -24.63 -11.98
CA ARG A 228 23.97 -24.36 -13.40
C ARG A 228 23.83 -22.85 -13.64
N LEU A 229 24.47 -22.34 -14.69
CA LEU A 229 24.35 -20.96 -15.13
C LEU A 229 23.52 -20.89 -16.41
N ASP A 230 22.41 -20.16 -16.34
CA ASP A 230 21.48 -19.95 -17.45
C ASP A 230 21.57 -18.48 -17.90
N PHE A 231 21.98 -18.24 -19.15
CA PHE A 231 22.19 -16.89 -19.69
C PHE A 231 20.97 -16.41 -20.48
N SER A 232 20.44 -15.23 -20.17
CA SER A 232 19.44 -14.58 -21.03
C SER A 232 20.10 -14.09 -22.35
N SER A 233 19.32 -13.70 -23.36
CA SER A 233 19.85 -13.11 -24.60
C SER A 233 19.51 -11.64 -24.71
N ALA A 234 20.43 -10.82 -25.24
CA ALA A 234 20.28 -9.36 -25.36
C ALA A 234 19.08 -8.89 -26.23
N TYR A 235 18.44 -9.81 -26.95
CA TYR A 235 17.26 -9.53 -27.80
C TYR A 235 16.01 -10.29 -27.36
N HIS A 236 16.06 -11.05 -26.25
CA HIS A 236 14.88 -11.65 -25.61
C HIS A 236 14.91 -11.29 -24.11
N PRO A 237 14.29 -10.17 -23.70
CA PRO A 237 14.05 -9.79 -22.30
C PRO A 237 13.17 -10.80 -21.50
N GLN A 238 13.00 -12.01 -22.02
CA GLN A 238 11.84 -12.88 -21.77
C GLN A 238 12.14 -14.00 -20.75
N THR A 239 13.39 -14.19 -20.32
CA THR A 239 13.78 -15.16 -19.28
C THR A 239 14.01 -14.54 -17.90
N ASP A 240 14.17 -13.21 -17.81
CA ASP A 240 14.48 -12.50 -16.56
C ASP A 240 13.42 -11.45 -16.15
N GLY A 241 12.18 -11.61 -16.63
CA GLY A 241 11.09 -10.68 -16.30
C GLY A 241 10.82 -10.54 -14.80
N GLN A 242 11.26 -11.49 -13.96
CA GLN A 242 11.14 -11.36 -12.51
C GLN A 242 12.15 -10.36 -11.93
N THR A 243 13.41 -10.39 -12.35
CA THR A 243 14.40 -9.43 -11.84
C THR A 243 14.15 -8.04 -12.41
N GLU A 244 13.71 -7.92 -13.66
CA GLU A 244 13.32 -6.63 -14.24
C GLU A 244 12.17 -5.99 -13.44
N VAL A 245 11.16 -6.79 -13.08
CA VAL A 245 10.05 -6.36 -12.23
C VAL A 245 10.54 -5.92 -10.84
N VAL A 246 11.45 -6.68 -10.23
CA VAL A 246 12.04 -6.32 -8.93
C VAL A 246 12.88 -5.05 -9.02
N ASN A 247 13.65 -4.85 -10.10
CA ASN A 247 14.44 -3.64 -10.32
C ASN A 247 13.55 -2.41 -10.50
N ARG A 248 12.43 -2.55 -11.21
CA ARG A 248 11.42 -1.49 -11.34
C ARG A 248 10.82 -1.14 -9.98
N ALA A 249 10.34 -2.15 -9.25
CA ALA A 249 9.81 -1.98 -7.90
C ALA A 249 10.84 -1.34 -6.94
N LEU A 250 12.13 -1.67 -7.06
CA LEU A 250 13.20 -1.02 -6.31
C LEU A 250 13.34 0.47 -6.68
N GLY A 251 13.32 0.81 -7.96
CA GLY A 251 13.35 2.20 -8.42
C GLY A 251 12.16 3.01 -7.90
N ASP A 252 10.97 2.41 -7.89
CA ASP A 252 9.74 3.00 -7.39
C ASP A 252 9.80 3.18 -5.87
N LEU A 253 10.28 2.18 -5.14
CA LEU A 253 10.51 2.26 -3.70
C LEU A 253 11.52 3.35 -3.35
N LEU A 254 12.61 3.47 -4.10
CA LEU A 254 13.59 4.54 -3.88
C LEU A 254 12.98 5.94 -4.08
N ARG A 255 12.06 6.10 -5.04
CA ARG A 255 11.27 7.33 -5.22
C ARG A 255 10.28 7.56 -4.07
N CYS A 256 9.61 6.50 -3.59
CA CYS A 256 8.74 6.55 -2.42
C CYS A 256 9.47 6.98 -1.14
N LEU A 257 10.74 6.63 -1.00
CA LEU A 257 11.55 7.01 0.14
C LEU A 257 12.05 8.47 0.04
N ASP A 258 11.89 9.15 -1.11
CA ASP A 258 12.25 10.56 -1.35
C ASP A 258 11.09 11.54 -1.06
N LEU A 259 10.08 11.14 -0.29
CA LEU A 259 8.95 11.98 0.16
C LEU A 259 9.35 13.14 1.11
N GLY A 260 10.64 13.48 1.18
CA GLY A 260 11.20 14.46 2.10
C GLY A 260 11.52 13.88 3.48
N LYS A 261 11.12 12.65 3.81
CA LYS A 261 11.55 11.95 5.03
C LYS A 261 13.01 11.51 4.92
N HIS A 262 13.73 11.54 6.03
CA HIS A 262 15.09 11.01 6.05
C HIS A 262 15.04 9.46 5.91
N PRO A 263 15.94 8.80 5.17
CA PRO A 263 15.86 7.34 4.96
C PRO A 263 15.78 6.49 6.24
N VAL A 264 16.46 6.93 7.30
CA VAL A 264 16.40 6.28 8.63
C VAL A 264 15.00 6.40 9.25
N GLU A 265 14.34 7.54 9.07
CA GLU A 265 12.98 7.79 9.53
C GLU A 265 11.99 6.92 8.74
N SER A 266 12.11 6.90 7.41
CA SER A 266 11.26 6.06 6.55
C SER A 266 11.41 4.56 6.87
N TYR A 267 12.62 4.08 7.15
CA TYR A 267 12.79 2.68 7.57
C TYR A 267 12.18 2.42 8.95
N ARG A 268 12.39 3.31 9.92
CA ARG A 268 11.86 3.16 11.28
C ARG A 268 10.33 3.15 11.32
N ASP A 269 9.71 4.09 10.61
CA ASP A 269 8.27 4.35 10.71
C ASP A 269 7.45 3.60 9.67
N GLU A 270 8.07 3.21 8.55
CA GLU A 270 7.38 2.53 7.46
C GLU A 270 7.82 1.07 7.30
N ILE A 271 9.02 0.86 6.76
CA ILE A 271 9.44 -0.47 6.30
C ILE A 271 9.66 -1.46 7.44
N GLY A 272 10.43 -1.07 8.45
CA GLY A 272 10.76 -1.94 9.59
C GLY A 272 9.54 -2.24 10.47
N PHE A 273 8.56 -1.33 10.52
CA PHE A 273 7.31 -1.58 11.21
C PHE A 273 6.48 -2.66 10.49
N ILE A 274 6.32 -2.54 9.17
CA ILE A 274 5.60 -3.52 8.35
C ILE A 274 6.27 -4.89 8.36
N GLU A 275 7.59 -4.95 8.25
CA GLU A 275 8.36 -6.20 8.33
C GLU A 275 8.08 -6.92 9.66
N LYS A 276 8.10 -6.17 10.78
CA LYS A 276 7.80 -6.69 12.10
C LYS A 276 6.34 -7.15 12.22
N SER A 277 5.39 -6.39 11.68
CA SER A 277 3.97 -6.74 11.71
C SER A 277 3.68 -8.02 10.94
N ALA A 278 4.19 -8.13 9.70
CA ALA A 278 4.06 -9.33 8.88
C ALA A 278 4.71 -10.56 9.54
N THR A 279 5.92 -10.40 10.09
CA THR A 279 6.62 -11.47 10.81
C THR A 279 5.83 -11.94 12.04
N ASN A 280 5.27 -10.99 12.80
CA ASN A 280 4.45 -11.30 13.97
C ASN A 280 3.17 -12.05 13.56
N ALA A 281 2.51 -11.64 12.48
CA ALA A 281 1.34 -12.33 11.95
C ALA A 281 1.68 -13.77 11.56
N LEU A 282 2.76 -13.99 10.81
CA LEU A 282 3.23 -15.32 10.42
C LEU A 282 3.51 -16.22 11.64
N ASN A 283 4.16 -15.67 12.67
CA ASN A 283 4.53 -16.43 13.87
C ASN A 283 3.34 -16.75 14.78
N CYS A 284 2.30 -15.93 14.77
CA CYS A 284 1.18 -16.05 15.71
C CYS A 284 -0.10 -16.62 15.07
N LEU A 285 -0.17 -16.74 13.74
CA LEU A 285 -1.39 -17.07 13.00
C LEU A 285 -2.10 -18.33 13.52
N GLU A 286 -1.36 -19.42 13.68
CA GLU A 286 -1.92 -20.70 14.17
C GLU A 286 -2.58 -20.55 15.54
N LYS A 287 -1.94 -19.78 16.43
CA LYS A 287 -2.47 -19.49 17.76
C LYS A 287 -3.72 -18.61 17.70
N TRP A 288 -3.76 -17.62 16.82
CA TRP A 288 -4.91 -16.72 16.67
C TRP A 288 -6.13 -17.40 16.06
N MET A 289 -5.92 -18.42 15.21
CA MET A 289 -6.99 -19.20 14.59
C MET A 289 -7.52 -20.34 15.47
N ALA A 290 -6.79 -20.74 16.51
CA ALA A 290 -7.18 -21.85 17.37
C ALA A 290 -8.47 -21.55 18.16
N PRO A 291 -9.43 -22.50 18.25
CA PRO A 291 -10.63 -22.34 19.07
C PRO A 291 -10.28 -22.04 20.53
N THR A 292 -10.98 -21.06 21.12
CA THR A 292 -10.81 -20.71 22.54
C THR A 292 -11.99 -21.22 23.35
N LYS A 293 -11.70 -21.89 24.47
CA LYS A 293 -12.76 -22.42 25.34
C LYS A 293 -13.52 -21.28 26.00
N SER A 294 -14.85 -21.34 25.94
CA SER A 294 -15.74 -20.40 26.61
C SER A 294 -16.40 -21.07 27.82
N ARG A 295 -16.59 -20.30 28.89
CA ARG A 295 -17.29 -20.78 30.09
C ARG A 295 -18.79 -20.81 29.81
N LEU A 296 -19.42 -21.95 30.06
CA LEU A 296 -20.87 -22.10 30.00
C LEU A 296 -21.46 -22.12 31.43
N PRO A 297 -22.67 -21.57 31.63
CA PRO A 297 -23.42 -21.78 32.86
C PRO A 297 -23.66 -23.28 33.14
N LEU A 298 -23.66 -23.67 34.42
CA LEU A 298 -23.81 -25.08 34.83
C LEU A 298 -25.08 -25.77 34.30
N GLY A 299 -26.16 -25.01 34.07
CA GLY A 299 -27.42 -25.55 33.52
C GLY A 299 -27.30 -26.16 32.12
N PHE A 300 -26.22 -25.90 31.40
CA PHE A 300 -25.95 -26.47 30.07
C PHE A 300 -25.06 -27.72 30.10
N PHE A 301 -24.70 -28.25 31.27
CA PHE A 301 -23.93 -29.50 31.34
C PHE A 301 -24.70 -30.66 30.67
N PRO A 302 -24.06 -31.49 29.80
CA PRO A 302 -22.61 -31.63 29.54
C PRO A 302 -22.08 -30.88 28.31
N ALA A 303 -22.76 -29.84 27.82
CA ALA A 303 -22.31 -29.07 26.65
C ALA A 303 -20.95 -28.40 26.86
N LYS A 304 -20.24 -28.14 25.76
CA LYS A 304 -18.96 -27.43 25.72
C LYS A 304 -19.11 -26.16 24.89
N GLY A 305 -18.54 -25.06 25.37
CA GLY A 305 -18.52 -23.78 24.67
C GLY A 305 -17.15 -23.50 24.08
N GLU A 306 -17.12 -23.12 22.81
CA GLU A 306 -15.91 -22.73 22.09
C GLU A 306 -16.20 -21.48 21.24
N VAL A 307 -15.21 -20.60 21.11
CA VAL A 307 -15.23 -19.45 20.22
C VAL A 307 -14.25 -19.72 19.08
N ILE A 308 -14.75 -19.64 17.86
CA ILE A 308 -14.00 -19.87 16.62
C ILE A 308 -13.96 -18.56 15.85
N SER A 309 -12.79 -18.16 15.39
CA SER A 309 -12.61 -16.99 14.54
C SER A 309 -12.87 -17.36 13.08
N GLU A 310 -13.69 -16.57 12.39
CA GLU A 310 -13.98 -16.71 10.96
C GLU A 310 -13.79 -15.36 10.23
N PRO A 311 -13.43 -15.38 8.93
CA PRO A 311 -13.33 -14.15 8.15
C PRO A 311 -14.69 -13.46 8.04
N LEU A 312 -14.67 -12.14 7.97
CA LEU A 312 -15.88 -11.35 7.71
C LEU A 312 -16.28 -11.43 6.23
N GLY A 313 -15.31 -11.46 5.32
CA GLY A 313 -15.53 -11.51 3.89
C GLY A 313 -14.61 -10.55 3.13
N VAL A 314 -15.17 -9.52 2.49
CA VAL A 314 -14.47 -8.51 1.70
C VAL A 314 -14.25 -7.24 2.53
N VAL A 315 -12.98 -6.88 2.73
CA VAL A 315 -12.57 -5.73 3.55
C VAL A 315 -12.08 -4.59 2.67
N LEU A 316 -12.63 -3.39 2.86
CA LEU A 316 -12.11 -2.15 2.25
C LEU A 316 -11.20 -1.43 3.23
N VAL A 317 -9.98 -1.13 2.80
CA VAL A 317 -8.97 -0.37 3.56
C VAL A 317 -8.69 0.95 2.87
N PHE A 318 -8.83 2.06 3.58
CA PHE A 318 -8.39 3.39 3.13
C PHE A 318 -7.06 3.75 3.80
N GLY A 319 -5.98 3.76 3.02
CA GLY A 319 -4.67 4.21 3.48
C GLY A 319 -4.58 5.73 3.60
N SER A 320 -3.85 6.22 4.60
CA SER A 320 -3.54 7.64 4.78
C SER A 320 -2.21 8.01 4.10
N TRP A 321 -1.93 9.31 3.94
CA TRP A 321 -0.76 9.84 3.23
C TRP A 321 0.47 10.09 4.10
N ASN A 322 0.31 10.18 5.41
CA ASN A 322 1.42 10.55 6.29
C ASN A 322 2.40 9.39 6.54
N PHE A 323 1.92 8.16 6.51
CA PHE A 323 2.73 6.93 6.48
C PHE A 323 2.10 5.97 5.44
N PRO A 324 2.22 6.29 4.15
CA PRO A 324 1.41 5.69 3.09
C PRO A 324 1.64 4.19 2.90
N ILE A 325 2.84 3.69 3.24
CA ILE A 325 3.13 2.26 3.18
C ILE A 325 2.59 1.57 4.44
N THR A 326 2.92 2.09 5.63
CA THR A 326 2.46 1.47 6.90
C THR A 326 0.95 1.46 7.03
N LEU A 327 0.32 2.62 6.89
CA LEU A 327 -1.13 2.76 7.09
C LEU A 327 -1.95 2.16 5.94
N GLY A 328 -1.30 1.83 4.82
CA GLY A 328 -1.89 1.04 3.76
C GLY A 328 -1.77 -0.47 4.01
N LEU A 329 -0.59 -0.96 4.39
CA LEU A 329 -0.30 -2.40 4.44
C LEU A 329 -0.56 -3.06 5.80
N ASP A 330 -0.44 -2.35 6.92
CA ASP A 330 -0.64 -2.95 8.24
C ASP A 330 -2.09 -3.47 8.42
N PRO A 331 -3.15 -2.71 8.04
CA PRO A 331 -4.51 -3.24 8.07
C PRO A 331 -4.72 -4.38 7.07
N VAL A 332 -4.03 -4.36 5.93
CA VAL A 332 -4.09 -5.44 4.92
C VAL A 332 -3.49 -6.73 5.49
N ILE A 333 -2.36 -6.66 6.20
CA ILE A 333 -1.76 -7.81 6.90
C ILE A 333 -2.77 -8.42 7.87
N GLY A 334 -3.41 -7.59 8.70
CA GLY A 334 -4.43 -8.05 9.64
C GLY A 334 -5.64 -8.69 8.95
N ALA A 335 -6.14 -8.08 7.87
CA ALA A 335 -7.28 -8.60 7.11
C ALA A 335 -6.98 -9.95 6.44
N ILE A 336 -5.80 -10.09 5.82
CA ILE A 336 -5.33 -11.35 5.21
C ILE A 336 -5.13 -12.42 6.30
N ALA A 337 -4.50 -12.07 7.43
CA ALA A 337 -4.30 -13.00 8.55
C ALA A 337 -5.63 -13.50 9.12
N ALA A 338 -6.67 -12.68 9.09
CA ALA A 338 -8.03 -13.08 9.47
C ALA A 338 -8.79 -13.86 8.37
N GLY A 339 -8.18 -14.10 7.20
CA GLY A 339 -8.75 -14.89 6.11
C GLY A 339 -9.65 -14.12 5.14
N ASN A 340 -9.59 -12.80 5.12
CA ASN A 340 -10.43 -11.95 4.27
C ASN A 340 -9.81 -11.67 2.90
N THR A 341 -10.64 -11.34 1.92
CA THR A 341 -10.20 -10.62 0.72
C THR A 341 -10.18 -9.12 0.99
N VAL A 342 -9.30 -8.38 0.29
CA VAL A 342 -8.98 -6.99 0.64
C VAL A 342 -8.95 -6.11 -0.59
N MET A 343 -9.60 -4.95 -0.48
CA MET A 343 -9.42 -3.83 -1.38
C MET A 343 -8.71 -2.70 -0.65
N LEU A 344 -7.49 -2.36 -1.07
CA LEU A 344 -6.74 -1.21 -0.56
C LEU A 344 -6.94 -0.02 -1.48
N LYS A 345 -7.52 1.07 -0.97
CA LYS A 345 -7.48 2.38 -1.60
C LYS A 345 -6.25 3.14 -1.08
N ALA A 346 -5.23 3.27 -1.92
CA ALA A 346 -4.01 4.01 -1.58
C ALA A 346 -4.26 5.53 -1.68
N SER A 347 -3.54 6.32 -0.86
CA SER A 347 -3.71 7.77 -0.84
C SER A 347 -3.12 8.45 -2.07
N GLU A 348 -3.93 9.26 -2.73
CA GLU A 348 -3.59 10.08 -3.90
C GLU A 348 -2.60 11.22 -3.57
N LEU A 349 -2.50 11.60 -2.29
CA LEU A 349 -1.58 12.65 -1.86
C LEU A 349 -0.12 12.19 -1.84
N THR A 350 0.12 10.88 -1.97
CA THR A 350 1.45 10.26 -2.11
C THR A 350 1.48 9.41 -3.38
N PRO A 351 1.46 10.02 -4.57
CA PRO A 351 1.25 9.32 -5.84
C PRO A 351 2.31 8.26 -6.13
N GLU A 352 3.57 8.51 -5.78
CA GLU A 352 4.66 7.55 -5.96
C GLU A 352 4.42 6.29 -5.11
N CYS A 353 4.04 6.44 -3.83
CA CYS A 353 3.69 5.32 -2.96
C CYS A 353 2.44 4.58 -3.43
N ALA A 354 1.43 5.31 -3.89
CA ALA A 354 0.22 4.70 -4.42
C ALA A 354 0.50 3.88 -5.67
N SER A 355 1.31 4.41 -6.61
CA SER A 355 1.74 3.68 -7.82
C SER A 355 2.57 2.45 -7.46
N PHE A 356 3.55 2.62 -6.56
CA PHE A 356 4.36 1.49 -6.08
C PHE A 356 3.50 0.37 -5.51
N LEU A 357 2.54 0.67 -4.63
CA LEU A 357 1.64 -0.34 -4.07
C LEU A 357 0.77 -0.98 -5.16
N ALA A 358 0.22 -0.19 -6.08
CA ALA A 358 -0.65 -0.68 -7.14
C ALA A 358 0.06 -1.56 -8.16
N GLU A 359 1.31 -1.25 -8.49
CA GLU A 359 2.13 -2.03 -9.41
C GLU A 359 2.74 -3.26 -8.74
N THR A 360 3.15 -3.13 -7.47
CA THR A 360 3.88 -4.18 -6.76
C THR A 360 2.98 -5.27 -6.21
N ILE A 361 1.89 -4.94 -5.53
CA ILE A 361 1.06 -5.94 -4.84
C ILE A 361 0.55 -7.07 -5.77
N PRO A 362 0.04 -6.78 -6.99
CA PRO A 362 -0.42 -7.82 -7.93
C PRO A 362 0.66 -8.84 -8.35
N LEU A 363 1.94 -8.49 -8.20
CA LEU A 363 3.06 -9.36 -8.58
C LEU A 363 3.36 -10.43 -7.53
N TYR A 364 2.93 -10.21 -6.29
CA TYR A 364 3.19 -11.10 -5.15
C TYR A 364 1.92 -11.72 -4.58
N MET A 365 0.75 -11.11 -4.80
CA MET A 365 -0.52 -11.54 -4.23
C MET A 365 -1.56 -11.85 -5.31
N ASP A 366 -2.51 -12.74 -5.00
CA ASP A 366 -3.65 -13.02 -5.89
C ASP A 366 -4.48 -11.76 -6.09
N SER A 367 -4.47 -11.23 -7.31
CA SER A 367 -5.15 -9.97 -7.65
C SER A 367 -6.68 -10.03 -7.57
N ASN A 368 -7.27 -11.22 -7.46
CA ASN A 368 -8.70 -11.39 -7.16
C ASN A 368 -8.98 -11.29 -5.65
N ALA A 369 -8.01 -11.66 -4.81
CA ALA A 369 -8.14 -11.66 -3.36
C ALA A 369 -7.63 -10.36 -2.73
N VAL A 370 -6.57 -9.76 -3.27
CA VAL A 370 -5.98 -8.51 -2.77
C VAL A 370 -5.80 -7.56 -3.96
N LYS A 371 -6.55 -6.46 -3.94
CA LYS A 371 -6.52 -5.46 -5.01
C LYS A 371 -6.21 -4.09 -4.46
N VAL A 372 -5.32 -3.38 -5.13
CA VAL A 372 -5.01 -1.98 -4.84
C VAL A 372 -5.66 -1.10 -5.88
N ILE A 373 -6.33 -0.04 -5.43
CA ILE A 373 -6.92 0.99 -6.29
C ILE A 373 -6.32 2.34 -5.90
N VAL A 374 -5.95 3.10 -6.92
CA VAL A 374 -5.50 4.48 -6.79
C VAL A 374 -6.61 5.39 -7.32
N GLY A 375 -6.90 6.46 -6.59
CA GLY A 375 -7.95 7.39 -6.96
C GLY A 375 -8.15 8.49 -5.94
N GLY A 376 -8.85 9.54 -6.30
CA GLY A 376 -9.18 10.65 -5.40
C GLY A 376 -10.41 10.37 -4.54
N VAL A 377 -11.07 11.46 -4.17
CA VAL A 377 -12.34 11.45 -3.43
C VAL A 377 -13.45 10.76 -4.23
N ASP A 378 -13.50 10.98 -5.55
CA ASP A 378 -14.48 10.41 -6.47
C ASP A 378 -14.48 8.87 -6.49
N ILE A 379 -13.30 8.25 -6.53
CA ILE A 379 -13.14 6.80 -6.42
C ILE A 379 -13.48 6.33 -5.01
N GLY A 380 -13.09 7.09 -3.98
CA GLY A 380 -13.45 6.78 -2.60
C GLY A 380 -14.97 6.74 -2.39
N GLU A 381 -15.71 7.70 -2.93
CA GLU A 381 -17.17 7.76 -2.86
C GLU A 381 -17.82 6.59 -3.61
N GLN A 382 -17.33 6.23 -4.79
CA GLN A 382 -17.83 5.07 -5.55
C GLN A 382 -17.60 3.76 -4.81
N LEU A 383 -16.44 3.59 -4.16
CA LEU A 383 -16.15 2.43 -3.33
C LEU A 383 -17.09 2.36 -2.13
N LEU A 384 -17.35 3.48 -1.46
CA LEU A 384 -18.27 3.55 -0.31
C LEU A 384 -19.72 3.23 -0.66
N GLN A 385 -20.14 3.33 -1.92
CA GLN A 385 -21.46 2.91 -2.38
C GLN A 385 -21.61 1.38 -2.46
N GLN A 386 -20.51 0.64 -2.54
CA GLN A 386 -20.53 -0.83 -2.61
C GLN A 386 -20.76 -1.46 -1.24
N LYS A 387 -21.23 -2.71 -1.23
CA LYS A 387 -21.37 -3.50 -0.01
C LYS A 387 -20.01 -4.08 0.39
N TRP A 388 -19.59 -3.84 1.63
CA TRP A 388 -18.39 -4.41 2.23
C TRP A 388 -18.75 -5.15 3.51
N ASP A 389 -17.97 -6.16 3.87
CA ASP A 389 -18.15 -6.89 5.13
C ASP A 389 -17.39 -6.20 6.28
N LYS A 390 -16.41 -5.36 5.95
CA LYS A 390 -15.78 -4.40 6.88
C LYS A 390 -15.15 -3.24 6.13
N ILE A 391 -15.19 -2.05 6.73
CA ILE A 391 -14.40 -0.89 6.27
C ILE A 391 -13.39 -0.50 7.35
N PHE A 392 -12.14 -0.34 6.96
CA PHE A 392 -11.06 0.20 7.79
C PHE A 392 -10.63 1.54 7.18
N PHE A 393 -10.71 2.62 7.96
CA PHE A 393 -10.37 3.96 7.50
C PHE A 393 -9.43 4.65 8.48
N THR A 394 -8.32 5.15 7.94
CA THR A 394 -7.42 6.04 8.67
C THR A 394 -7.44 7.43 8.04
N GLY A 395 -7.74 8.47 8.83
CA GLY A 395 -7.74 9.84 8.33
C GLY A 395 -8.45 10.85 9.22
N SER A 396 -9.00 11.90 8.61
CA SER A 396 -9.62 13.00 9.37
C SER A 396 -11.00 12.64 9.94
N PRO A 397 -11.41 13.19 11.09
CA PRO A 397 -12.76 13.00 11.64
C PRO A 397 -13.88 13.41 10.69
N ARG A 398 -13.65 14.44 9.86
CA ARG A 398 -14.61 14.90 8.85
C ARG A 398 -14.93 13.79 7.85
N VAL A 399 -13.91 13.14 7.30
CA VAL A 399 -14.09 12.05 6.33
C VAL A 399 -14.55 10.76 7.03
N GLY A 400 -14.09 10.49 8.26
CA GLY A 400 -14.57 9.35 9.05
C GLY A 400 -16.09 9.35 9.23
N ARG A 401 -16.72 10.52 9.43
CA ARG A 401 -18.18 10.64 9.47
C ARG A 401 -18.85 10.28 8.13
N VAL A 402 -18.24 10.66 7.00
CA VAL A 402 -18.74 10.29 5.67
C VAL A 402 -18.66 8.77 5.46
N VAL A 403 -17.53 8.16 5.80
CA VAL A 403 -17.31 6.70 5.74
C VAL A 403 -18.34 5.96 6.58
N MET A 404 -18.54 6.37 7.84
CA MET A 404 -19.51 5.74 8.73
C MET A 404 -20.95 5.89 8.22
N SER A 405 -21.29 7.04 7.64
CA SER A 405 -22.62 7.29 7.08
C SER A 405 -22.92 6.39 5.88
N ALA A 406 -21.92 6.17 5.01
CA ALA A 406 -22.04 5.24 3.90
C ALA A 406 -22.11 3.78 4.36
N ALA A 407 -21.26 3.39 5.31
CA ALA A 407 -21.25 2.05 5.90
C ALA A 407 -22.59 1.67 6.54
N ALA A 408 -23.28 2.62 7.16
CA ALA A 408 -24.58 2.42 7.78
C ALA A 408 -25.66 1.97 6.78
N GLN A 409 -25.56 2.34 5.50
CA GLN A 409 -26.50 1.92 4.45
C GLN A 409 -26.48 0.40 4.23
N HIS A 410 -25.34 -0.26 4.52
CA HIS A 410 -25.13 -1.69 4.34
C HIS A 410 -24.97 -2.46 5.66
N LEU A 411 -25.16 -1.77 6.81
CA LEU A 411 -24.85 -2.28 8.15
C LEU A 411 -23.41 -2.81 8.27
N THR A 412 -22.48 -2.20 7.53
CA THR A 412 -21.09 -2.62 7.51
C THR A 412 -20.36 -2.13 8.76
N PRO A 413 -19.70 -3.01 9.53
CA PRO A 413 -18.88 -2.60 10.65
C PRO A 413 -17.66 -1.79 10.19
N VAL A 414 -17.36 -0.71 10.91
CA VAL A 414 -16.23 0.18 10.60
C VAL A 414 -15.17 0.17 11.70
N THR A 415 -13.91 0.32 11.30
CA THR A 415 -12.82 0.78 12.19
C THR A 415 -12.36 2.13 11.68
N LEU A 416 -12.41 3.16 12.54
CA LEU A 416 -12.04 4.53 12.21
C LEU A 416 -10.85 4.96 13.07
N GLU A 417 -9.66 4.97 12.47
CA GLU A 417 -8.44 5.49 13.06
C GLU A 417 -8.33 6.99 12.73
N LEU A 418 -8.76 7.83 13.69
CA LEU A 418 -8.89 9.27 13.49
C LEU A 418 -7.85 10.06 14.28
N GLY A 419 -7.68 11.33 13.92
CA GLY A 419 -6.80 12.25 14.63
C GLY A 419 -7.42 12.91 15.86
N GLY A 420 -6.72 13.91 16.36
CA GLY A 420 -7.13 14.73 17.50
C GLY A 420 -5.92 15.42 18.13
N LYS A 421 -6.15 16.40 19.00
CA LYS A 421 -5.06 17.15 19.65
C LYS A 421 -4.48 16.34 20.82
N CYS A 422 -3.45 15.55 20.57
CA CYS A 422 -2.80 14.73 21.61
C CYS A 422 -2.00 15.59 22.61
N PRO A 423 -2.39 15.67 23.90
CA PRO A 423 -1.64 16.43 24.90
C PRO A 423 -0.40 15.68 25.38
N ALA A 424 0.61 16.47 25.79
CA ALA A 424 1.69 16.01 26.65
C ALA A 424 1.68 16.77 27.98
N ILE A 425 1.36 16.08 29.06
CA ILE A 425 1.40 16.60 30.43
C ILE A 425 2.84 16.44 30.94
N VAL A 426 3.46 17.55 31.36
CA VAL A 426 4.81 17.56 31.92
C VAL A 426 4.73 18.07 33.35
N ASP A 427 4.82 17.14 34.28
CA ASP A 427 4.88 17.40 35.71
C ASP A 427 6.27 17.92 36.10
N THR A 428 6.43 18.41 37.33
CA THR A 428 7.71 18.85 37.86
C THR A 428 8.67 17.67 37.97
N LEU A 429 9.79 17.73 37.23
CA LEU A 429 10.83 16.72 37.22
C LEU A 429 12.07 17.23 37.95
N SER A 430 12.47 16.58 39.04
CA SER A 430 13.58 17.04 39.89
C SER A 430 14.97 16.58 39.40
N SER A 431 15.03 15.54 38.57
CA SER A 431 16.28 14.93 38.12
C SER A 431 16.70 15.48 36.75
N PRO A 432 17.93 16.01 36.59
CA PRO A 432 18.43 16.50 35.30
C PRO A 432 18.40 15.43 34.18
N SER A 433 18.58 14.16 34.54
CA SER A 433 18.51 13.04 33.59
C SER A 433 17.08 12.82 33.08
N ASP A 434 16.09 12.93 33.98
CA ASP A 434 14.67 12.78 33.62
C ASP A 434 14.20 13.94 32.75
N ILE A 435 14.61 15.17 33.07
CA ILE A 435 14.30 16.36 32.24
C ILE A 435 14.88 16.18 30.84
N LYS A 436 16.16 15.80 30.72
CA LYS A 436 16.83 15.59 29.43
C LYS A 436 16.16 14.48 28.62
N THR A 437 15.71 13.41 29.27
CA THR A 437 15.01 12.31 28.61
C THR A 437 13.63 12.74 28.12
N THR A 438 12.89 13.48 28.95
CA THR A 438 11.57 14.05 28.62
C THR A 438 11.66 14.96 27.40
N VAL A 439 12.57 15.94 27.41
CA VAL A 439 12.78 16.86 26.29
C VAL A 439 13.11 16.12 24.97
N LYS A 440 13.99 15.11 25.02
CA LYS A 440 14.30 14.30 23.83
C LYS A 440 13.09 13.54 23.31
N ARG A 441 12.27 12.96 24.20
CA ARG A 441 11.05 12.23 23.83
C ARG A 441 10.00 13.16 23.24
N MET A 442 9.84 14.36 23.80
CA MET A 442 8.93 15.39 23.28
C MET A 442 9.35 15.84 21.88
N ILE A 443 10.65 16.08 21.66
CA ILE A 443 11.15 16.42 20.32
C ILE A 443 10.91 15.27 19.33
N GLY A 444 11.17 14.03 19.73
CA GLY A 444 10.90 12.85 18.91
C GLY A 444 9.42 12.71 18.56
N GLY A 445 8.54 12.92 19.54
CA GLY A 445 7.08 12.83 19.38
C GLY A 445 6.46 14.00 18.62
N LYS A 446 7.11 15.16 18.57
CA LYS A 446 6.63 16.33 17.80
C LYS A 446 7.25 16.45 16.43
N TRP A 447 8.58 16.51 16.32
CA TRP A 447 9.29 16.82 15.07
C TRP A 447 10.00 15.60 14.49
N GLY A 448 10.33 14.61 15.32
CA GLY A 448 11.09 13.43 14.90
C GLY A 448 10.32 12.43 14.04
N THR A 449 9.01 12.62 13.88
CA THR A 449 8.14 11.75 13.07
C THR A 449 7.34 12.62 12.10
N CYS A 450 7.67 12.53 10.81
CA CYS A 450 7.09 13.25 9.69
C CYS A 450 6.90 14.76 9.93
N SER A 451 7.85 15.41 10.62
CA SER A 451 7.76 16.82 11.04
C SER A 451 6.44 17.18 11.74
N GLY A 452 5.87 16.25 12.52
CA GLY A 452 4.63 16.45 13.27
C GLY A 452 3.34 16.12 12.51
N GLN A 453 3.45 15.58 11.29
CA GLN A 453 2.32 15.07 10.51
C GLN A 453 1.96 13.64 10.95
N ALA A 454 1.62 13.46 12.23
CA ALA A 454 1.31 12.16 12.83
C ALA A 454 0.11 12.28 13.78
N CYS A 455 -0.87 11.37 13.65
CA CYS A 455 -2.10 11.39 14.47
C CYS A 455 -1.83 11.18 15.97
N VAL A 456 -0.76 10.45 16.28
CA VAL A 456 -0.27 10.25 17.66
C VAL A 456 0.78 11.28 18.05
N GLY A 457 1.17 12.19 17.16
CA GLY A 457 2.19 13.20 17.45
C GLY A 457 1.74 14.12 18.58
N VAL A 458 2.70 14.63 19.37
CA VAL A 458 2.38 15.62 20.41
C VAL A 458 1.81 16.86 19.73
N ASP A 459 0.59 17.24 20.07
CA ASP A 459 -0.05 18.41 19.48
C ASP A 459 0.25 19.66 20.31
N TYR A 460 0.05 19.57 21.63
CA TYR A 460 0.36 20.64 22.60
C TYR A 460 0.90 20.08 23.93
N ILE A 461 1.53 20.93 24.73
CA ILE A 461 2.07 20.59 26.05
C ILE A 461 1.31 21.34 27.14
N LEU A 462 1.07 20.65 28.26
CA LEU A 462 0.59 21.21 29.51
C LEU A 462 1.73 21.11 30.54
N VAL A 463 2.11 22.22 31.15
CA VAL A 463 3.23 22.27 32.10
C VAL A 463 2.95 23.33 33.17
N GLU A 464 3.45 23.15 34.39
CA GLU A 464 3.35 24.21 35.40
C GLU A 464 4.19 25.44 35.02
N GLU A 465 3.65 26.63 35.27
CA GLU A 465 4.27 27.92 34.94
C GLU A 465 5.72 28.01 35.44
N LYS A 466 5.96 27.51 36.66
CA LYS A 466 7.30 27.51 37.29
C LYS A 466 8.33 26.67 36.54
N PHE A 467 7.91 25.61 35.85
CA PHE A 467 8.80 24.69 35.15
C PHE A 467 8.96 25.02 33.66
N ALA A 468 7.99 25.75 33.08
CA ALA A 468 7.97 26.08 31.65
C ALA A 468 9.27 26.72 31.13
N PRO A 469 9.89 27.74 31.78
CA PRO A 469 11.11 28.37 31.26
C PRO A 469 12.28 27.39 31.11
N THR A 470 12.46 26.51 32.09
CA THR A 470 13.52 25.48 32.10
C THR A 470 13.33 24.48 30.96
N MET A 471 12.11 24.01 30.76
CA MET A 471 11.77 23.07 29.70
C MET A 471 11.96 23.71 28.31
N ILE A 472 11.50 24.94 28.13
CA ILE A 472 11.60 25.70 26.88
C ILE A 472 13.06 25.90 26.47
N ASP A 473 13.93 26.33 27.39
CA ASP A 473 15.36 26.51 27.10
C ASP A 473 16.01 25.20 26.63
N LEU A 474 15.67 24.08 27.29
CA LEU A 474 16.19 22.77 26.91
C LEU A 474 15.63 22.27 25.56
N LEU A 475 14.37 22.55 25.26
CA LEU A 475 13.78 22.27 23.94
C LEU A 475 14.56 23.03 22.85
N LYS A 476 14.72 24.35 23.00
CA LYS A 476 15.49 25.21 22.07
C LYS A 476 16.91 24.69 21.84
N LYS A 477 17.64 24.40 22.92
CA LYS A 477 19.01 23.85 22.86
C LYS A 477 19.07 22.50 22.15
N THR A 478 18.07 21.64 22.38
CA THR A 478 18.06 20.30 21.79
C THR A 478 17.65 20.33 20.31
N ILE A 479 16.70 21.20 19.93
CA ILE A 479 16.35 21.46 18.51
C ILE A 479 17.60 21.90 17.75
N LYS A 480 18.30 22.92 18.25
CA LYS A 480 19.57 23.41 17.67
C LYS A 480 20.61 22.30 17.52
N LYS A 481 20.75 21.45 18.53
CA LYS A 481 21.69 20.32 18.50
C LYS A 481 21.34 19.27 17.43
N LEU A 482 20.06 19.01 17.20
CA LEU A 482 19.60 17.97 16.28
C LEU A 482 19.53 18.45 14.84
N TYR A 483 19.03 19.67 14.62
CA TYR A 483 18.75 20.19 13.29
C TYR A 483 19.74 21.25 12.80
N GLY A 484 20.60 21.77 13.68
CA GLY A 484 21.59 22.80 13.39
C GLY A 484 21.12 24.22 13.75
N ASP A 485 21.95 25.22 13.44
CA ASP A 485 21.63 26.64 13.64
C ASP A 485 20.52 27.16 12.72
N SER A 486 20.37 26.56 11.53
CA SER A 486 19.33 26.85 10.56
C SER A 486 18.54 25.56 10.26
N PRO A 487 17.55 25.19 11.09
CA PRO A 487 16.81 23.95 10.90
C PRO A 487 16.14 23.86 9.53
N ILE A 488 15.75 24.99 8.94
CA ILE A 488 15.11 25.06 7.61
C ILE A 488 15.99 24.52 6.47
N ASP A 489 17.32 24.55 6.64
CA ASP A 489 18.29 23.99 5.70
C ASP A 489 18.69 22.54 6.06
N SER A 490 18.11 21.99 7.13
CA SER A 490 18.44 20.66 7.62
C SER A 490 17.87 19.58 6.72
N LYS A 491 18.72 18.67 6.26
CA LYS A 491 18.32 17.46 5.52
C LYS A 491 17.57 16.42 6.37
N TYR A 492 17.38 16.69 7.65
CA TYR A 492 16.72 15.78 8.61
C TYR A 492 15.28 16.20 8.93
N LEU A 493 14.79 17.31 8.38
CA LEU A 493 13.39 17.71 8.51
C LEU A 493 12.59 17.16 7.33
N CYS A 494 11.47 16.52 7.67
CA CYS A 494 10.47 16.14 6.68
C CYS A 494 9.76 17.40 6.14
N ARG A 495 9.43 17.37 4.86
CA ARG A 495 8.61 18.40 4.21
C ARG A 495 7.14 18.25 4.60
N ILE A 496 6.39 19.34 4.52
CA ILE A 496 4.94 19.32 4.56
C ILE A 496 4.44 18.72 3.25
N ILE A 497 3.44 17.82 3.34
CA ILE A 497 3.02 16.96 2.23
C ILE A 497 2.72 17.70 0.92
N ASN A 498 2.09 18.87 1.00
CA ASN A 498 1.74 19.69 -0.16
C ASN A 498 1.50 21.15 0.21
N LYS A 499 1.32 21.99 -0.81
CA LYS A 499 1.05 23.43 -0.67
C LYS A 499 -0.21 23.72 0.17
N ASN A 500 -1.28 22.93 0.05
CA ASN A 500 -2.51 23.18 0.80
C ASN A 500 -2.31 23.00 2.30
N HIS A 501 -1.63 21.92 2.72
CA HIS A 501 -1.29 21.70 4.13
C HIS A 501 -0.26 22.71 4.64
N PHE A 502 0.69 23.12 3.80
CA PHE A 502 1.66 24.16 4.12
C PHE A 502 0.95 25.49 4.39
N GLU A 503 0.09 25.95 3.48
CA GLU A 503 -0.63 27.20 3.62
C GLU A 503 -1.62 27.17 4.80
N ARG A 504 -2.23 26.02 5.11
CA ARG A 504 -3.02 25.87 6.33
C ARG A 504 -2.18 26.15 7.58
N LEU A 505 -1.00 25.53 7.70
CA LEU A 505 -0.09 25.75 8.84
C LEU A 505 0.45 27.18 8.89
N HIS A 506 0.77 27.76 7.74
CA HIS A 506 1.21 29.14 7.61
C HIS A 506 0.13 30.12 8.11
N LYS A 507 -1.13 29.92 7.72
CA LYS A 507 -2.27 30.74 8.19
C LYS A 507 -2.45 30.71 9.71
N LEU A 508 -2.19 29.59 10.37
CA LEU A 508 -2.22 29.52 11.83
C LEU A 508 -1.21 30.47 12.48
N LEU A 509 -0.06 30.69 11.83
CA LEU A 509 0.99 31.60 12.31
C LEU A 509 0.77 33.07 11.90
N GLU A 510 -0.08 33.34 10.90
CA GLU A 510 -0.40 34.70 10.46
C GLU A 510 -1.37 35.43 11.41
N ASP A 511 -2.12 34.70 12.26
CA ASP A 511 -2.93 35.30 13.32
C ASP A 511 -2.04 36.16 14.24
N PRO A 512 -2.30 37.47 14.41
CA PRO A 512 -1.43 38.35 15.19
C PRO A 512 -1.22 37.93 16.65
N LEU A 513 -2.25 37.36 17.29
CA LEU A 513 -2.16 36.90 18.67
C LEU A 513 -1.37 35.60 18.78
N VAL A 514 -1.49 34.73 17.77
CA VAL A 514 -0.66 33.51 17.68
C VAL A 514 0.78 33.87 17.36
N ALA A 515 1.03 34.77 16.41
CA ALA A 515 2.36 35.26 16.05
C ALA A 515 3.10 35.86 17.25
N ALA A 516 2.40 36.63 18.08
CA ALA A 516 2.94 37.22 19.30
C ALA A 516 3.37 36.18 20.36
N SER A 517 2.82 34.96 20.29
CA SER A 517 3.15 33.85 21.21
C SER A 517 4.36 33.03 20.75
N ILE A 518 4.91 33.27 19.55
CA ILE A 518 6.07 32.53 19.02
C ILE A 518 7.33 32.90 19.81
N ILE A 519 7.96 31.90 20.44
CA ILE A 519 9.17 32.07 21.24
C ILE A 519 10.40 31.35 20.66
N HIS A 520 10.20 30.56 19.60
CA HIS A 520 11.25 29.88 18.83
C HIS A 520 10.72 29.49 17.45
N GLY A 521 11.60 29.54 16.44
CA GLY A 521 11.27 29.12 15.08
C GLY A 521 10.40 30.13 14.34
N GLY A 522 9.47 29.63 13.53
CA GLY A 522 8.56 30.43 12.72
C GLY A 522 9.04 30.68 11.28
N SER A 523 10.24 30.24 10.91
CA SER A 523 10.72 30.37 9.54
C SER A 523 10.03 29.39 8.58
N LEU A 524 9.83 29.83 7.34
CA LEU A 524 9.03 29.15 6.33
C LEU A 524 9.76 29.15 4.98
N ASP A 525 9.79 28.02 4.29
CA ASP A 525 10.29 27.89 2.91
C ASP A 525 9.17 27.29 2.05
N ARG A 526 8.46 28.17 1.32
CA ARG A 526 7.32 27.81 0.46
C ARG A 526 7.72 26.91 -0.71
N GLU A 527 8.95 27.05 -1.20
CA GLU A 527 9.42 26.27 -2.35
C GLU A 527 9.79 24.84 -1.93
N LYS A 528 10.46 24.70 -0.78
CA LYS A 528 10.79 23.38 -0.22
C LYS A 528 9.66 22.75 0.59
N LEU A 529 8.59 23.50 0.87
CA LEU A 529 7.50 23.10 1.77
C LEU A 529 8.00 22.75 3.17
N ILE A 530 8.94 23.53 3.71
CA ILE A 530 9.52 23.31 5.04
C ILE A 530 9.05 24.40 5.99
N ILE A 531 8.63 23.98 7.18
CA ILE A 531 8.31 24.86 8.30
C ILE A 531 9.27 24.51 9.44
N GLU A 532 9.95 25.53 9.97
CA GLU A 532 10.89 25.37 11.07
C GLU A 532 10.18 24.84 12.34
N PRO A 533 10.84 23.98 13.15
CA PRO A 533 10.35 23.62 14.48
C PRO A 533 9.98 24.85 15.31
N THR A 534 8.68 25.06 15.53
CA THR A 534 8.16 26.31 16.11
C THR A 534 7.56 26.04 17.48
N ILE A 535 7.90 26.88 18.47
CA ILE A 535 7.37 26.80 19.83
C ILE A 535 6.55 28.06 20.11
N LEU A 536 5.32 27.86 20.58
CA LEU A 536 4.41 28.93 20.96
C LEU A 536 4.11 28.84 22.45
N LEU A 537 4.23 29.94 23.19
CA LEU A 537 3.97 29.99 24.62
C LEU A 537 2.63 30.68 24.87
N ASN A 538 1.66 29.93 25.41
CA ASN A 538 0.32 30.40 25.71
C ASN A 538 -0.38 31.13 24.54
N PRO A 539 -0.47 30.53 23.33
CA PRO A 539 -1.35 31.07 22.30
C PRO A 539 -2.81 31.11 22.79
N PRO A 540 -3.67 31.98 22.21
CA PRO A 540 -5.09 32.03 22.57
C PRO A 540 -5.75 30.65 22.44
N LEU A 541 -6.51 30.26 23.46
CA LEU A 541 -7.10 28.91 23.53
C LEU A 541 -8.27 28.70 22.56
N ASP A 542 -8.87 29.79 22.10
CA ASP A 542 -9.95 29.87 21.12
C ASP A 542 -9.44 30.03 19.68
N ALA A 543 -8.15 30.31 19.47
CA ALA A 543 -7.55 30.38 18.15
C ALA A 543 -7.49 29.00 17.45
N GLU A 544 -7.48 28.99 16.12
CA GLU A 544 -7.47 27.77 15.30
C GLU A 544 -6.30 26.81 15.65
N ILE A 545 -5.15 27.36 16.06
CA ILE A 545 -4.00 26.54 16.49
C ILE A 545 -4.30 25.68 17.73
N MET A 546 -5.29 26.06 18.56
CA MET A 546 -5.73 25.33 19.75
C MET A 546 -7.08 24.63 19.59
N THR A 547 -7.85 24.90 18.53
CA THR A 547 -9.15 24.24 18.26
C THR A 547 -9.07 23.17 17.17
N GLU A 548 -8.13 23.27 16.22
CA GLU A 548 -7.88 22.25 15.20
C GLU A 548 -6.66 21.39 15.50
N GLU A 549 -6.61 20.18 14.93
CA GLU A 549 -5.39 19.35 14.94
C GLU A 549 -4.28 20.04 14.12
N ILE A 550 -3.11 20.22 14.73
CA ILE A 550 -2.02 20.97 14.10
C ILE A 550 -1.44 20.16 12.95
N PHE A 551 -1.15 18.87 13.16
CA PHE A 551 -0.61 17.98 12.12
C PHE A 551 0.58 18.59 11.35
N GLY A 552 1.54 19.14 12.10
CA GLY A 552 2.70 19.85 11.58
C GLY A 552 3.65 20.31 12.71
N PRO A 553 4.72 21.04 12.38
CA PRO A 553 5.85 21.28 13.28
C PRO A 553 5.65 22.46 14.26
N LEU A 554 4.40 22.78 14.63
CA LEU A 554 4.05 23.87 15.54
C LEU A 554 3.67 23.31 16.92
N LEU A 555 4.34 23.74 17.99
CA LEU A 555 4.14 23.20 19.34
C LEU A 555 3.72 24.28 20.33
N PRO A 556 2.40 24.41 20.60
CA PRO A 556 1.89 25.16 21.73
C PRO A 556 2.31 24.55 23.07
N ILE A 557 2.76 25.41 23.98
CA ILE A 557 3.00 25.12 25.38
C ILE A 557 2.04 25.99 26.19
N ILE A 558 1.14 25.33 26.93
CA ILE A 558 0.17 25.97 27.81
C ILE A 558 0.65 25.82 29.25
N THR A 559 0.80 26.94 29.94
CA THR A 559 1.17 26.97 31.35
C THR A 559 -0.05 26.84 32.24
N LEU A 560 0.04 26.00 33.27
CA LEU A 560 -0.96 25.82 34.31
C LEU A 560 -0.42 26.34 35.64
N ASN A 561 -1.30 26.75 36.56
CA ASN A 561 -0.88 27.08 37.92
C ASN A 561 -0.50 25.81 38.68
N HIS A 562 -1.31 24.76 38.49
CA HIS A 562 -1.15 23.44 39.07
C HIS A 562 -1.34 22.36 38.01
N ILE A 563 -0.49 21.33 38.02
CA ILE A 563 -0.55 20.28 37.00
C ILE A 563 -1.88 19.52 36.99
N GLN A 564 -2.61 19.47 38.12
CA GLN A 564 -3.92 18.83 38.23
C GLN A 564 -4.98 19.48 37.34
N GLU A 565 -4.83 20.77 37.00
CA GLU A 565 -5.72 21.48 36.06
C GLU A 565 -5.69 20.85 34.66
N SER A 566 -4.65 20.09 34.33
CA SER A 566 -4.53 19.39 33.05
C SER A 566 -5.68 18.43 32.79
N ILE A 567 -6.24 17.81 33.83
CA ILE A 567 -7.35 16.85 33.70
C ILE A 567 -8.59 17.57 33.18
N GLU A 568 -8.97 18.69 33.80
CA GLU A 568 -10.12 19.49 33.38
C GLU A 568 -9.88 20.15 32.00
N PHE A 569 -8.65 20.60 31.74
CA PHE A 569 -8.26 21.13 30.45
C PHE A 569 -8.44 20.11 29.32
N ILE A 570 -8.06 18.85 29.54
CA ILE A 570 -8.20 17.79 28.54
C ILE A 570 -9.67 17.36 28.43
N ASN A 571 -10.38 17.21 29.55
CA ASN A 571 -11.78 16.76 29.56
C ASN A 571 -12.76 17.75 28.92
N SER A 572 -12.41 19.04 28.86
CA SER A 572 -13.21 20.07 28.17
C SER A 572 -13.07 20.03 26.63
N ARG A 573 -12.26 19.11 26.09
CA ARG A 573 -11.97 18.97 24.66
C ARG A 573 -12.35 17.58 24.14
N PRO A 574 -12.50 17.40 22.82
CA PRO A 574 -12.71 16.07 22.25
C PRO A 574 -11.61 15.10 22.67
N LYS A 575 -11.98 13.82 22.91
CA LYS A 575 -11.03 12.78 23.31
C LYS A 575 -9.92 12.64 22.26
N PRO A 576 -8.63 12.78 22.64
CA PRO A 576 -7.53 12.60 21.72
C PRO A 576 -7.23 11.12 21.47
N LEU A 577 -6.48 10.83 20.42
CA LEU A 577 -6.03 9.46 20.13
C LEU A 577 -5.01 8.97 21.18
N THR A 578 -4.12 9.86 21.63
CA THR A 578 -3.09 9.56 22.63
C THR A 578 -3.01 10.66 23.69
N ILE A 579 -2.66 10.29 24.92
CA ILE A 579 -2.26 11.21 25.99
C ILE A 579 -0.85 10.80 26.45
N TYR A 580 0.06 11.77 26.52
CA TYR A 580 1.39 11.56 27.08
C TYR A 580 1.47 12.19 28.48
N ALA A 581 2.05 11.46 29.44
CA ALA A 581 2.31 11.97 30.78
C ALA A 581 3.78 11.73 31.16
N PHE A 582 4.48 12.81 31.48
CA PHE A 582 5.86 12.82 31.96
C PHE A 582 5.84 13.17 33.44
N THR A 583 5.68 12.15 34.28
CA THR A 583 5.67 12.28 35.75
C THR A 583 6.44 11.14 36.41
N LYS A 584 6.89 11.37 37.64
CA LYS A 584 7.42 10.35 38.57
C LYS A 584 6.42 10.01 39.67
N MET A 585 5.36 10.78 39.82
CA MET A 585 4.32 10.52 40.80
C MET A 585 3.42 9.39 40.30
N LYS A 586 3.25 8.34 41.10
CA LYS A 586 2.40 7.20 40.74
C LYS A 586 0.90 7.49 40.90
N ASN A 587 0.54 8.50 41.69
CA ASN A 587 -0.84 8.76 42.13
C ASN A 587 -1.30 10.19 41.80
N SER A 588 -0.61 10.89 40.88
CA SER A 588 -0.91 12.28 40.50
C SER A 588 -2.10 12.38 39.55
#